data_AF-A0A820JVP3-F1
#
_entry.id   AF-A0A820JVP3-F1
#
_cell.length_a   1.000
_cell.length_b   1.000
_cell.length_c   1.000
_cell.angle_alpha   90.00
_cell.angle_beta   90.00
_cell.angle_gamma   90.00
#
_symmetry.space_group_name_H-M   'P 1'
#
loop_
_entity.id
_entity.type
_entity.pdbx_description
1 polymer ?
#
loop_
_entity_poly.entity_id
_entity_poly.type
_entity_poly.pdbx_seq_one_letter_code
_entity_poly.pdbx_strand_id
1 'polypeptide(L)'
;SITKHRCANYFSVHDSKKFLQLLDKDFDLILTPLVFNVKMKLESDLFDVEQVYGSPEWNQDKHDELITINTLFPSRTDNNDCTRGGIVLLKLKPRRSLLDLLNTTMCFSVTYENRLGQTYENKQSIDIHMNNKIHYANSGIQKAIVLVNYVTLLKTWINHEREQKYNKRKILFNLNEQNIEKLSDWERQSTPLIISKQFREQFKIFRNYFQLGIIELNDKDLEQEMKILNKLIDYEN
;
A
#
# COMPACT_ATOMS: atom_id res chain seq x y z
N SER A 1 -14.28 -7.53 5.49
CA SER A 1 -13.21 -8.46 5.11
C SER A 1 -13.16 -9.57 6.13
N ILE A 2 -12.99 -10.82 5.69
CA ILE A 2 -12.95 -11.99 6.60
C ILE A 2 -11.75 -11.94 7.57
N THR A 3 -10.67 -11.29 7.16
CA THR A 3 -9.47 -11.02 7.98
C THR A 3 -9.70 -10.06 9.15
N LYS A 4 -10.90 -9.47 9.27
CA LYS A 4 -11.29 -8.63 10.43
C LYS A 4 -11.57 -9.44 11.68
N HIS A 5 -11.65 -10.76 11.59
CA HIS A 5 -11.86 -11.63 12.74
C HIS A 5 -10.53 -12.17 13.27
N ARG A 6 -10.46 -12.34 14.60
CA ARG A 6 -9.31 -12.97 15.26
C ARG A 6 -9.08 -14.36 14.68
N CYS A 7 -7.81 -14.72 14.49
CA CYS A 7 -7.37 -15.98 13.87
C CYS A 7 -7.77 -16.17 12.39
N ALA A 8 -8.39 -15.19 11.73
CA ALA A 8 -8.70 -15.30 10.32
C ALA A 8 -7.45 -14.99 9.47
N ASN A 9 -7.18 -15.86 8.51
CA ASN A 9 -6.10 -15.71 7.55
C ASN A 9 -6.65 -15.87 6.12
N TYR A 10 -6.09 -15.14 5.15
CA TYR A 10 -6.53 -15.17 3.76
C TYR A 10 -5.35 -15.33 2.82
N PHE A 11 -5.44 -16.34 1.95
CA PHE A 11 -4.47 -16.60 0.91
C PHE A 11 -5.18 -16.69 -0.43
N SER A 12 -4.67 -15.96 -1.43
CA SER A 12 -5.08 -16.16 -2.82
C SER A 12 -4.08 -17.10 -3.48
N VAL A 13 -4.57 -18.24 -3.95
CA VAL A 13 -3.75 -19.28 -4.58
C VAL A 13 -4.12 -19.35 -6.06
N HIS A 14 -3.14 -19.08 -6.93
CA HIS A 14 -3.34 -18.98 -8.37
C HIS A 14 -2.74 -20.15 -9.16
N ASP A 15 -2.02 -21.04 -8.49
CA ASP A 15 -1.40 -22.21 -9.11
C ASP A 15 -1.26 -23.36 -8.10
N SER A 16 -1.15 -24.58 -8.62
CA SER A 16 -1.06 -25.81 -7.81
C SER A 16 0.22 -25.89 -6.98
N LYS A 17 1.32 -25.27 -7.44
CA LYS A 17 2.59 -25.28 -6.72
C LYS A 17 2.51 -24.46 -5.44
N LYS A 18 1.91 -23.27 -5.50
CA LYS A 18 1.62 -22.42 -4.33
C LYS A 18 0.64 -23.09 -3.38
N PHE A 19 -0.36 -23.80 -3.91
CA PHE A 19 -1.30 -24.57 -3.09
C PHE A 19 -0.57 -25.63 -2.26
N LEU A 20 0.25 -26.45 -2.92
CA LEU A 20 1.05 -27.48 -2.25
C LEU A 20 2.01 -26.88 -1.24
N GLN A 21 2.70 -25.80 -1.59
CA GLN A 21 3.57 -25.11 -0.65
C GLN A 21 2.81 -24.64 0.61
N LEU A 22 1.63 -24.05 0.42
CA LEU A 22 0.80 -23.57 1.53
C LEU A 22 0.40 -24.71 2.48
N LEU A 23 -0.04 -25.86 1.94
CA LEU A 23 -0.57 -26.97 2.74
C LEU A 23 0.50 -27.93 3.27
N ASP A 24 1.61 -28.10 2.56
CA ASP A 24 2.65 -29.06 2.95
C ASP A 24 3.74 -28.39 3.78
N LYS A 25 4.13 -27.16 3.42
CA LYS A 25 5.27 -26.48 4.03
C LYS A 25 4.84 -25.40 4.99
N ASP A 26 3.89 -24.56 4.62
CA ASP A 26 3.58 -23.36 5.40
C ASP A 26 2.39 -23.54 6.35
N PHE A 27 1.79 -24.74 6.38
CA PHE A 27 0.55 -25.02 7.12
C PHE A 27 0.64 -24.71 8.61
N ASP A 28 1.72 -25.13 9.27
CA ASP A 28 1.91 -24.87 10.70
C ASP A 28 2.04 -23.37 10.99
N LEU A 29 2.66 -22.62 10.08
CA LEU A 29 2.85 -21.18 10.21
C LEU A 29 1.53 -20.42 10.09
N ILE A 30 0.67 -20.84 9.15
CA ILE A 30 -0.61 -20.17 8.91
C ILE A 30 -1.66 -20.46 9.98
N LEU A 31 -1.50 -21.54 10.75
CA LEU A 31 -2.39 -21.93 11.83
C LEU A 31 -1.92 -21.54 13.22
N THR A 32 -0.68 -21.05 13.35
CA THR A 32 -0.10 -20.71 14.65
C THR A 32 0.04 -19.20 14.79
N PRO A 33 -0.95 -18.49 15.37
CA PRO A 33 -0.80 -17.08 15.72
C PRO A 33 0.45 -16.81 16.54
N LEU A 34 1.21 -15.78 16.16
CA LEU A 34 2.34 -15.30 16.95
C LEU A 34 1.82 -14.41 18.09
N VAL A 35 1.05 -13.38 17.72
CA VAL A 35 0.46 -12.39 18.62
C VAL A 35 -0.88 -11.90 18.07
N PHE A 36 -1.68 -11.30 18.95
CA PHE A 36 -2.99 -10.76 18.66
C PHE A 36 -3.04 -9.25 18.88
N ASN A 37 -4.05 -8.61 18.30
CA ASN A 37 -4.42 -7.22 18.56
C ASN A 37 -3.24 -6.25 18.45
N VAL A 38 -2.41 -6.42 17.41
CA VAL A 38 -1.27 -5.54 17.15
C VAL A 38 -1.78 -4.17 16.75
N LYS A 39 -1.46 -3.16 17.55
CA LYS A 39 -1.77 -1.76 17.27
C LYS A 39 -0.49 -0.95 17.23
N MET A 40 -0.32 -0.16 16.17
CA MET A 40 0.81 0.75 16.02
C MET A 40 0.33 2.19 16.10
N LYS A 41 1.03 3.01 16.88
CA LYS A 41 0.82 4.45 16.99
C LYS A 41 2.11 5.20 16.67
N LEU A 42 1.95 6.42 16.17
CA LEU A 42 3.04 7.37 15.95
C LEU A 42 2.75 8.62 16.76
N GLU A 43 3.68 8.95 17.63
CA GLU A 43 3.68 10.18 18.41
C GLU A 43 4.74 11.11 17.82
N SER A 44 4.29 12.25 17.28
CA SER A 44 5.14 13.29 16.71
C SER A 44 4.52 14.66 16.90
N ASP A 45 5.32 15.62 17.36
CA ASP A 45 4.88 17.00 17.53
C ASP A 45 4.90 17.78 16.21
N LEU A 46 5.74 17.35 15.27
CA LEU A 46 6.13 18.15 14.11
C LEU A 46 5.58 17.64 12.78
N PHE A 47 5.05 16.43 12.75
CA PHE A 47 4.51 15.84 11.54
C PHE A 47 3.12 15.28 11.78
N ASP A 48 2.27 15.46 10.77
CA ASP A 48 1.02 14.73 10.64
C ASP A 48 1.19 13.58 9.67
N VAL A 49 0.43 12.52 9.90
CA VAL A 49 0.26 11.45 8.91
C VAL A 49 -0.69 11.93 7.83
N GLU A 50 -0.18 12.04 6.61
CA GLU A 50 -0.96 12.39 5.42
C GLU A 50 -1.66 11.16 4.85
N GLN A 51 -0.94 10.03 4.75
CA GLN A 51 -1.45 8.81 4.13
C GLN A 51 -0.74 7.58 4.72
N VAL A 52 -1.48 6.48 4.88
CA VAL A 52 -0.94 5.16 5.25
C VAL A 52 -1.19 4.17 4.11
N TYR A 53 -0.12 3.55 3.61
CA TYR A 53 -0.19 2.47 2.61
C TYR A 53 0.08 1.13 3.28
N GLY A 54 -0.69 0.09 2.92
CA GLY A 54 -0.56 -1.24 3.52
C GLY A 54 -1.45 -1.47 4.75
N SER A 55 -2.18 -0.45 5.20
CA SER A 55 -3.19 -0.54 6.27
C SER A 55 -4.58 -0.21 5.70
N PRO A 56 -5.35 -1.21 5.24
CA PRO A 56 -6.64 -0.96 4.56
C PRO A 56 -7.72 -0.39 5.49
N GLU A 57 -7.57 -0.55 6.80
CA GLU A 57 -8.52 -0.07 7.80
C GLU A 57 -8.15 1.32 8.34
N TRP A 58 -7.02 1.89 7.89
CA TRP A 58 -6.64 3.24 8.28
C TRP A 58 -7.60 4.24 7.64
N ASN A 59 -8.14 5.13 8.47
CA ASN A 59 -8.90 6.29 8.05
C ASN A 59 -8.33 7.54 8.72
N GLN A 60 -8.52 8.69 8.08
CA GLN A 60 -7.99 9.96 8.55
C GLN A 60 -8.54 10.34 9.94
N ASP A 61 -9.73 9.87 10.31
CA ASP A 61 -10.35 10.13 11.62
C ASP A 61 -9.62 9.45 12.79
N LYS A 62 -8.81 8.42 12.53
CA LYS A 62 -8.02 7.70 13.55
C LYS A 62 -6.54 8.05 13.44
N HIS A 63 -6.23 9.33 13.66
CA HIS A 63 -4.85 9.85 13.59
C HIS A 63 -3.87 9.07 14.49
N ASP A 64 -4.34 8.50 15.60
CA ASP A 64 -3.50 7.83 16.59
C ASP A 64 -3.27 6.34 16.32
N GLU A 65 -4.08 5.69 15.47
CA GLU A 65 -3.99 4.25 15.20
C GLU A 65 -3.61 4.00 13.73
N LEU A 66 -2.30 3.87 13.46
CA LEU A 66 -1.77 3.70 12.10
C LEU A 66 -2.10 2.32 11.52
N ILE A 67 -1.97 1.30 12.36
CA ILE A 67 -2.14 -0.10 11.97
C ILE A 67 -2.93 -0.80 13.07
N THR A 68 -3.92 -1.57 12.65
CA THR A 68 -4.58 -2.56 13.50
C THR A 68 -4.54 -3.92 12.79
N ILE A 69 -3.79 -4.87 13.35
CA ILE A 69 -3.72 -6.25 12.87
C ILE A 69 -4.25 -7.16 13.99
N ASN A 70 -5.38 -7.81 13.74
CA ASN A 70 -6.03 -8.65 14.76
C ASN A 70 -5.20 -9.89 15.11
N THR A 71 -4.47 -10.44 14.15
CA THR A 71 -3.65 -11.64 14.34
C THR A 71 -2.45 -11.58 13.42
N LEU A 72 -1.26 -11.64 14.00
CA LEU A 72 -0.01 -11.71 13.27
C LEU A 72 0.43 -13.18 13.20
N PHE A 73 0.62 -13.68 11.99
CA PHE A 73 1.12 -15.03 11.75
C PHE A 73 2.62 -14.98 11.42
N PRO A 74 3.40 -15.99 11.87
CA PRO A 74 4.78 -16.12 11.44
C PRO A 74 4.86 -16.33 9.93
N SER A 75 5.96 -15.88 9.34
CA SER A 75 6.27 -16.13 7.93
C SER A 75 7.59 -16.87 7.83
N ARG A 76 7.70 -17.73 6.82
CA ARG A 76 8.91 -18.51 6.60
C ARG A 76 10.06 -17.59 6.20
N THR A 77 11.20 -17.77 6.85
CA THR A 77 12.48 -17.21 6.42
C THR A 77 13.06 -18.13 5.33
N ASP A 78 13.50 -17.54 4.23
CA ASP A 78 14.13 -18.29 3.15
C ASP A 78 15.60 -18.64 3.47
N ASN A 79 16.26 -19.35 2.55
CA ASN A 79 17.64 -19.79 2.72
C ASN A 79 18.66 -18.63 2.76
N ASN A 80 18.24 -17.42 2.40
CA ASN A 80 19.07 -16.21 2.42
C ASN A 80 18.77 -15.35 3.65
N ASP A 81 18.17 -15.93 4.69
CA ASP A 81 17.74 -15.24 5.92
C ASP A 81 16.73 -14.10 5.66
N CYS A 82 16.04 -14.14 4.51
CA CYS A 82 15.04 -13.15 4.14
C CYS A 82 13.65 -13.65 4.52
N THR A 83 12.95 -12.89 5.37
CA THR A 83 11.57 -13.20 5.77
C THR A 83 10.60 -12.41 4.91
N ARG A 84 9.63 -13.09 4.29
CA ARG A 84 8.54 -12.39 3.57
C ARG A 84 7.64 -11.71 4.58
N GLY A 85 7.77 -10.39 4.70
CA GLY A 85 6.93 -9.56 5.56
C GLY A 85 5.98 -8.67 4.77
N GLY A 86 4.99 -8.13 5.48
CA GLY A 86 4.25 -6.95 5.00
C GLY A 86 5.06 -5.68 5.25
N ILE A 87 4.86 -4.67 4.42
CA ILE A 87 5.38 -3.32 4.66
C ILE A 87 4.21 -2.35 4.79
N VAL A 88 4.31 -1.43 5.76
CA VAL A 88 3.41 -0.29 5.88
C VAL A 88 4.23 0.96 5.66
N LEU A 89 3.81 1.79 4.71
CA LEU A 89 4.47 3.06 4.38
C LEU A 89 3.61 4.22 4.87
N LEU A 90 4.24 5.13 5.60
CA LEU A 90 3.62 6.35 6.12
C LEU A 90 4.10 7.54 5.30
N LYS A 91 3.18 8.28 4.70
CA LYS A 91 3.46 9.58 4.10
C LYS A 91 3.21 10.64 5.17
N LEU A 92 4.24 11.42 5.50
CA LEU A 92 4.19 12.43 6.54
C LEU A 92 4.18 13.83 5.91
N LYS A 93 3.42 14.75 6.51
CA LYS A 93 3.44 16.18 6.16
C LYS A 93 3.93 17.00 7.36
N PRO A 94 4.81 17.98 7.17
CA PRO A 94 5.26 18.83 8.27
C PRO A 94 4.14 19.76 8.75
N ARG A 95 4.01 19.92 10.08
CA ARG A 95 3.09 20.87 10.73
C ARG A 95 3.65 22.28 10.81
N ARG A 96 4.97 22.42 10.83
CA ARG A 96 5.72 23.68 10.96
C ARG A 96 6.73 23.85 9.82
N SER A 97 7.38 25.01 9.75
CA SER A 97 8.41 25.30 8.75
C SER A 97 9.57 24.32 8.85
N LEU A 98 10.12 23.89 7.71
CA LEU A 98 11.22 22.92 7.63
C LEU A 98 12.50 23.36 8.38
N LEU A 99 12.67 24.68 8.59
CA LEU A 99 13.80 25.25 9.33
C LEU A 99 13.80 24.87 10.83
N ASP A 100 12.63 24.61 11.39
CA ASP A 100 12.47 24.20 12.80
C ASP A 100 12.69 22.68 12.99
N LEU A 101 12.88 21.92 11.90
CA LEU A 101 12.89 20.45 11.89
C LEU A 101 14.29 19.83 11.88
N LEU A 102 15.34 20.61 12.14
CA LEU A 102 16.72 20.20 11.86
C LEU A 102 17.24 19.02 12.69
N ASN A 103 16.60 18.65 13.80
CA ASN A 103 16.81 17.38 14.51
C ASN A 103 15.54 17.05 15.27
N THR A 104 14.79 16.07 14.79
CA THR A 104 13.48 15.73 15.36
C THR A 104 13.40 14.26 15.66
N THR A 105 12.81 13.94 16.80
CA THR A 105 12.58 12.57 17.23
C THR A 105 11.11 12.23 17.03
N MET A 106 10.84 11.04 16.52
CA MET A 106 9.51 10.46 16.45
C MET A 106 9.47 9.21 17.29
N CYS A 107 8.39 9.00 18.04
CA CYS A 107 8.22 7.79 18.83
C CYS A 107 7.15 6.91 18.18
N PHE A 108 7.51 5.67 17.88
CA PHE A 108 6.58 4.62 17.49
C PHE A 108 6.30 3.73 18.68
N SER A 109 5.02 3.53 19.00
CA SER A 109 4.60 2.56 20.01
C SER A 109 3.80 1.44 19.35
N VAL A 110 4.17 0.20 19.67
CA VAL A 110 3.47 -1.01 19.23
C VAL A 110 2.97 -1.73 20.46
N THR A 111 1.67 -1.98 20.50
CA THR A 111 1.03 -2.80 21.55
C THR A 111 0.50 -4.08 20.95
N TYR A 112 0.60 -5.19 21.68
CA TYR A 112 0.12 -6.49 21.24
C TYR A 112 -0.22 -7.41 22.42
N GLU A 113 -1.01 -8.45 22.16
CA GLU A 113 -1.42 -9.47 23.11
C GLU A 113 -0.76 -10.80 22.74
N ASN A 114 -0.12 -11.48 23.69
CA ASN A 114 0.45 -12.81 23.47
C ASN A 114 -0.65 -13.90 23.47
N ARG A 115 -0.26 -15.16 23.24
CA ARG A 115 -1.21 -16.30 23.25
C ARG A 115 -1.84 -16.58 24.62
N LEU A 116 -1.30 -16.04 25.71
CA LEU A 116 -1.81 -16.16 27.08
C LEU A 116 -2.74 -15.00 27.47
N GLY A 117 -3.01 -14.06 26.56
CA GLY A 117 -3.84 -12.88 26.84
C GLY A 117 -3.11 -11.73 27.54
N GLN A 118 -1.79 -11.82 27.71
CA GLN A 118 -0.99 -10.77 28.33
C GLN A 118 -0.63 -9.71 27.29
N THR A 119 -0.78 -8.44 27.67
CA THR A 119 -0.45 -7.31 26.82
C THR A 119 0.99 -6.85 27.01
N TYR A 120 1.62 -6.45 25.90
CA TYR A 120 2.97 -5.92 25.86
C TYR A 120 3.00 -4.65 25.03
N GLU A 121 3.97 -3.80 25.33
CA GLU A 121 4.26 -2.57 24.60
C GLU A 121 5.75 -2.54 24.23
N ASN A 122 6.05 -2.08 23.02
CA ASN A 122 7.40 -1.78 22.58
C ASN A 122 7.40 -0.36 21.99
N LYS A 123 8.38 0.46 22.40
CA LYS A 123 8.55 1.83 21.92
C LYS A 123 9.90 1.96 21.22
N GLN A 124 9.90 2.62 20.08
CA GLN A 124 11.10 2.92 19.31
C GLN A 124 11.12 4.39 18.89
N SER A 125 12.21 5.07 19.22
CA SER A 125 12.46 6.43 18.77
C SER A 125 13.29 6.44 17.49
N ILE A 126 12.94 7.33 16.56
CA ILE A 126 13.64 7.51 15.28
C ILE A 126 14.01 8.98 15.12
N ASP A 127 15.27 9.23 14.79
CA ASP A 127 15.79 10.56 14.48
C ASP A 127 15.69 10.82 12.97
N ILE A 128 15.06 11.93 12.60
CA ILE A 128 14.95 12.36 11.20
C ILE A 128 15.96 13.46 10.92
N HIS A 129 16.90 13.14 10.03
CA HIS A 129 17.83 14.11 9.47
C HIS A 129 17.34 14.54 8.08
N MET A 130 16.89 15.79 7.98
CA MET A 130 16.45 16.37 6.70
C MET A 130 17.64 16.68 5.81
N ASN A 131 17.90 15.81 4.83
CA ASN A 131 18.88 16.06 3.78
C ASN A 131 18.17 16.37 2.45
N ASN A 132 18.76 17.23 1.61
CA ASN A 132 18.22 17.58 0.29
C ASN A 132 18.28 16.44 -0.74
N LYS A 133 18.72 15.24 -0.35
CA LYS A 133 18.78 14.05 -1.21
C LYS A 133 17.78 13.02 -0.73
N ILE A 134 17.08 12.40 -1.67
CA ILE A 134 16.23 11.24 -1.39
C ILE A 134 17.12 10.12 -0.85
N HIS A 135 16.77 9.62 0.33
CA HIS A 135 17.50 8.54 0.99
C HIS A 135 16.56 7.36 1.25
N TYR A 136 17.02 6.16 0.91
CA TYR A 136 16.33 4.90 1.19
C TYR A 136 17.16 4.11 2.19
N ALA A 137 16.58 3.69 3.31
CA ALA A 137 17.32 2.95 4.32
C ALA A 137 17.73 1.53 3.84
N ASN A 138 16.95 0.92 2.94
CA ASN A 138 17.31 -0.32 2.25
C ASN A 138 16.54 -0.46 0.92
N SER A 139 16.93 -1.45 0.12
CA SER A 139 16.31 -1.77 -1.18
C SER A 139 14.84 -2.20 -1.07
N GLY A 140 14.46 -2.88 0.03
CA GLY A 140 13.06 -3.27 0.28
C GLY A 140 12.12 -2.07 0.41
N ILE A 141 12.55 -1.02 1.12
CA ILE A 141 11.81 0.24 1.26
C ILE A 141 11.72 0.97 -0.08
N GLN A 142 12.82 1.03 -0.83
CA GLN A 142 12.82 1.63 -2.17
C GLN A 142 11.85 0.90 -3.11
N LYS A 143 11.89 -0.44 -3.13
CA LYS A 143 10.95 -1.28 -3.90
C LYS A 143 9.50 -0.98 -3.53
N ALA A 144 9.20 -0.90 -2.23
CA ALA A 144 7.86 -0.63 -1.75
C ALA A 144 7.35 0.76 -2.19
N ILE A 145 8.21 1.79 -2.14
CA ILE A 145 7.86 3.15 -2.59
C ILE A 145 7.56 3.15 -4.09
N VAL A 146 8.41 2.49 -4.90
CA VAL A 146 8.23 2.39 -6.35
C VAL A 146 6.91 1.67 -6.70
N LEU A 147 6.59 0.57 -6.00
CA LEU A 147 5.33 -0.16 -6.18
C LEU A 147 4.10 0.64 -5.73
N VAL A 148 4.19 1.36 -4.61
CA VAL A 148 3.10 2.24 -4.16
C VAL A 148 2.83 3.33 -5.18
N ASN A 149 3.87 3.96 -5.74
CA ASN A 149 3.71 4.97 -6.78
C ASN A 149 3.07 4.38 -8.04
N TYR A 150 3.46 3.17 -8.46
CA TYR A 150 2.84 2.45 -9.58
C TYR A 150 1.35 2.21 -9.36
N VAL A 151 0.98 1.63 -8.21
CA VAL A 151 -0.43 1.35 -7.87
C VAL A 151 -1.23 2.65 -7.76
N THR A 152 -0.64 3.70 -7.19
CA THR A 152 -1.29 5.01 -7.07
C THR A 152 -1.57 5.61 -8.44
N LEU A 153 -0.60 5.57 -9.36
CA LEU A 153 -0.78 6.03 -10.74
C LEU A 153 -1.92 5.28 -11.45
N LEU A 154 -1.95 3.95 -11.34
CA LEU A 154 -3.03 3.14 -11.94
C LEU A 154 -4.40 3.45 -11.34
N LYS A 155 -4.50 3.61 -10.01
CA LYS A 155 -5.75 3.98 -9.35
C LYS A 155 -6.24 5.35 -9.81
N THR A 156 -5.35 6.34 -9.89
CA THR A 156 -5.67 7.68 -10.35
C THR A 156 -6.17 7.66 -11.80
N TRP A 157 -5.53 6.88 -12.67
CA TRP A 157 -5.99 6.68 -14.05
C TRP A 157 -7.38 6.03 -14.13
N ILE A 158 -7.59 4.90 -13.44
CA ILE A 158 -8.88 4.19 -13.45
C ILE A 158 -10.01 5.09 -12.96
N ASN A 159 -9.77 5.85 -11.89
CA ASN A 159 -10.77 6.78 -11.36
C ASN A 159 -11.06 7.91 -12.35
N HIS A 160 -10.03 8.51 -12.95
CA HIS A 160 -10.21 9.57 -13.94
C HIS A 160 -11.05 9.12 -15.15
N GLU A 161 -10.72 7.98 -15.77
CA GLU A 161 -11.47 7.51 -16.95
C GLU A 161 -12.94 7.19 -16.62
N ARG A 162 -13.20 6.66 -15.41
CA ARG A 162 -14.56 6.41 -14.92
C ARG A 162 -15.33 7.70 -14.69
N GLU A 163 -14.70 8.70 -14.07
CA GLU A 163 -15.31 10.01 -13.83
C GLU A 163 -15.61 10.74 -15.13
N GLN A 164 -14.71 10.69 -16.11
CA GLN A 164 -14.95 11.26 -17.45
C GLN A 164 -16.18 10.62 -18.12
N LYS A 165 -16.31 9.29 -18.06
CA LYS A 165 -17.49 8.59 -18.61
C LYS A 165 -18.78 8.95 -17.87
N TYR A 166 -18.72 9.06 -16.55
CA TYR A 166 -19.84 9.49 -15.72
C TYR A 166 -20.30 10.91 -16.10
N ASN A 167 -19.36 11.85 -16.19
CA ASN A 167 -19.64 13.23 -16.57
C ASN A 167 -20.21 13.34 -17.99
N LYS A 168 -19.69 12.57 -18.96
CA LYS A 168 -20.26 12.51 -20.33
C LYS A 168 -21.70 12.00 -20.34
N ARG A 169 -22.02 10.97 -19.55
CA ARG A 169 -23.42 10.48 -19.40
C ARG A 169 -24.31 11.56 -18.79
N LYS A 170 -23.85 12.23 -17.73
CA LYS A 170 -24.58 13.34 -17.08
C LYS A 170 -24.95 14.45 -18.08
N ILE A 171 -24.00 14.85 -18.92
CA ILE A 171 -24.20 15.87 -19.96
C ILE A 171 -25.18 15.38 -21.03
N LEU A 172 -25.00 14.16 -21.56
CA LEU A 172 -25.83 13.63 -22.66
C LEU A 172 -27.32 13.55 -22.31
N PHE A 173 -27.63 13.23 -21.05
CA PHE A 173 -29.01 13.04 -20.60
C PHE A 173 -29.61 14.28 -19.89
N ASN A 174 -28.92 15.43 -19.86
CA ASN A 174 -29.35 16.64 -19.13
C ASN A 174 -29.86 16.34 -17.71
N LEU A 175 -29.19 15.41 -17.03
CA LEU A 175 -29.62 14.94 -15.72
C LEU A 175 -29.10 15.89 -14.64
N ASN A 176 -30.02 16.43 -13.82
CA ASN A 176 -29.69 17.20 -12.63
C ASN A 176 -28.95 16.34 -11.61
N GLU A 177 -28.12 16.96 -10.76
CA GLU A 177 -27.28 16.26 -9.76
C GLU A 177 -28.04 15.32 -8.82
N GLN A 178 -29.32 15.58 -8.59
CA GLN A 178 -30.18 14.77 -7.73
C GLN A 178 -30.62 13.43 -8.34
N ASN A 179 -30.51 13.26 -9.67
CA ASN A 179 -31.07 12.10 -10.39
C ASN A 179 -30.03 11.07 -10.83
N ILE A 180 -28.75 11.27 -10.51
CA ILE A 180 -27.71 10.26 -10.74
C ILE A 180 -27.02 9.98 -9.41
N GLU A 181 -27.44 8.93 -8.73
CA GLU A 181 -26.63 8.37 -7.66
C GLU A 181 -25.32 7.86 -8.27
N LYS A 182 -24.20 8.38 -7.78
CA LYS A 182 -22.88 7.82 -8.10
C LYS A 182 -22.89 6.39 -7.57
N LEU A 183 -22.96 5.42 -8.50
CA LEU A 183 -22.95 3.99 -8.18
C LEU A 183 -21.90 3.71 -7.12
N SER A 184 -22.28 2.95 -6.09
CA SER A 184 -21.35 2.57 -5.05
C SER A 184 -20.20 1.75 -5.64
N ASP A 185 -19.12 1.57 -4.88
CA ASP A 185 -17.96 0.80 -5.33
C ASP A 185 -18.31 -0.64 -5.76
N TRP A 186 -19.41 -1.18 -5.22
CA TRP A 186 -19.94 -2.52 -5.47
C TRP A 186 -20.89 -2.60 -6.67
N GLU A 187 -21.39 -1.47 -7.16
CA GLU A 187 -22.34 -1.39 -8.28
C GLU A 187 -21.68 -0.92 -9.58
N ARG A 188 -20.35 -0.81 -9.58
CA ARG A 188 -19.58 -0.34 -10.74
C ARG A 188 -19.73 -1.28 -11.93
N GLN A 189 -20.22 -0.74 -13.04
CA GLN A 189 -20.36 -1.47 -14.30
C GLN A 189 -19.02 -1.62 -15.04
N SER A 190 -18.93 -2.65 -15.89
CA SER A 190 -17.80 -2.82 -16.80
C SER A 190 -17.65 -1.61 -17.72
N THR A 191 -16.42 -1.10 -17.83
CA THR A 191 -16.05 0.00 -18.73
C THR A 191 -15.02 -0.52 -19.72
N PRO A 192 -15.17 -0.21 -21.03
CA PRO A 192 -14.13 -0.55 -21.99
C PRO A 192 -12.82 0.14 -21.58
N LEU A 193 -11.71 -0.51 -21.89
CA LEU A 193 -10.38 0.04 -21.64
C LEU A 193 -10.17 1.26 -22.53
N ILE A 194 -9.98 2.43 -21.92
CA ILE A 194 -9.72 3.70 -22.60
C ILE A 194 -8.55 4.37 -21.88
N ILE A 195 -7.64 4.94 -22.65
CA ILE A 195 -6.49 5.67 -22.13
C ILE A 195 -6.49 7.06 -22.76
N SER A 196 -6.68 8.08 -21.92
CA SER A 196 -6.54 9.48 -22.33
C SER A 196 -5.08 9.84 -22.62
N LYS A 197 -4.89 10.84 -23.50
CA LYS A 197 -3.56 11.31 -23.93
C LYS A 197 -2.69 11.73 -22.74
N GLN A 198 -3.28 12.43 -21.76
CA GLN A 198 -2.60 12.86 -20.53
C GLN A 198 -2.03 11.69 -19.74
N PHE A 199 -2.83 10.63 -19.51
CA PHE A 199 -2.34 9.45 -18.78
C PHE A 199 -1.32 8.65 -19.59
N ARG A 200 -1.42 8.63 -20.93
CA ARG A 200 -0.39 8.03 -21.77
C ARG A 200 0.97 8.73 -21.60
N GLU A 201 0.99 10.05 -21.51
CA GLU A 201 2.22 10.80 -21.22
C GLU A 201 2.74 10.55 -19.80
N GLN A 202 1.84 10.53 -18.80
CA GLN A 202 2.22 10.18 -17.43
C GLN A 202 2.79 8.76 -17.32
N PHE A 203 2.24 7.78 -18.04
CA PHE A 203 2.79 6.43 -18.10
C PHE A 203 4.19 6.41 -18.71
N LYS A 204 4.46 7.20 -19.75
CA LYS A 204 5.82 7.31 -20.33
C LYS A 204 6.82 7.91 -19.34
N ILE A 205 6.45 8.98 -18.64
CA ILE A 205 7.31 9.60 -17.61
C ILE A 205 7.57 8.59 -16.48
N PHE A 206 6.50 7.95 -15.99
CA PHE A 206 6.60 6.97 -14.92
C PHE A 206 7.41 5.74 -15.32
N ARG A 207 7.30 5.28 -16.58
CA ARG A 207 8.08 4.16 -17.11
C ARG A 207 9.58 4.40 -16.94
N ASN A 208 10.06 5.60 -17.26
CA ASN A 208 11.48 5.95 -17.11
C ASN A 208 11.91 5.91 -15.64
N TYR A 209 11.11 6.49 -14.74
CA TYR A 209 11.34 6.43 -13.31
C TYR A 209 11.34 4.98 -12.78
N PHE A 210 10.37 4.17 -13.18
CA PHE A 210 10.24 2.76 -12.78
C PHE A 210 11.41 1.93 -13.30
N GLN A 211 11.88 2.18 -14.52
CA GLN A 211 13.02 1.50 -15.11
C GLN A 211 14.32 1.74 -14.32
N LEU A 212 14.57 3.00 -13.91
CA LEU A 212 15.71 3.32 -13.04
C LEU A 212 15.61 2.56 -11.71
N GLY A 213 14.42 2.52 -11.12
CA GLY A 213 14.15 1.73 -9.91
C GLY A 213 14.43 0.24 -10.08
N ILE A 214 14.03 -0.38 -11.20
CA ILE A 214 14.32 -1.80 -11.47
C ILE A 214 15.83 -2.05 -11.58
N ILE A 215 16.56 -1.19 -12.28
CA ILE A 215 18.00 -1.33 -12.48
C ILE A 215 18.74 -1.27 -11.14
N GLU A 216 18.37 -0.32 -10.28
CA GLU A 216 18.96 -0.18 -8.94
C GLU A 216 18.62 -1.36 -8.02
N LEU A 217 17.41 -1.92 -8.12
CA LEU A 217 16.94 -3.03 -7.29
C LEU A 217 17.39 -4.41 -7.77
N ASN A 218 17.77 -4.54 -9.05
CA ASN A 218 18.12 -5.79 -9.72
C ASN A 218 17.07 -6.92 -9.50
N ASP A 219 15.79 -6.54 -9.49
CA ASP A 219 14.68 -7.43 -9.20
C ASP A 219 13.88 -7.76 -10.47
N LYS A 220 13.93 -9.04 -10.88
CA LYS A 220 13.29 -9.53 -12.11
C LYS A 220 11.77 -9.62 -11.99
N ASP A 221 11.21 -9.71 -10.78
CA ASP A 221 9.76 -9.84 -10.62
C ASP A 221 9.04 -8.55 -11.06
N LEU A 222 9.70 -7.39 -10.91
CA LEU A 222 9.19 -6.09 -11.31
C LEU A 222 9.04 -5.91 -12.84
N GLU A 223 9.57 -6.84 -13.64
CA GLU A 223 9.37 -6.83 -15.09
C GLU A 223 7.91 -7.03 -15.47
N GLN A 224 7.10 -7.68 -14.62
CA GLN A 224 5.69 -7.90 -14.90
C GLN A 224 4.93 -6.57 -14.97
N GLU A 225 5.13 -5.69 -13.99
CA GLU A 225 4.51 -4.36 -13.94
C GLU A 225 4.97 -3.51 -15.13
N MET A 226 6.25 -3.61 -15.52
CA MET A 226 6.80 -2.94 -16.69
C MET A 226 6.12 -3.41 -17.99
N LYS A 227 5.91 -4.72 -18.14
CA LYS A 227 5.19 -5.30 -19.30
C LYS A 227 3.76 -4.77 -19.38
N ILE A 228 3.05 -4.68 -18.25
CA ILE A 228 1.69 -4.12 -18.20
C ILE A 228 1.71 -2.64 -18.60
N LEU A 229 2.66 -1.86 -18.06
CA LEU A 229 2.76 -0.43 -18.37
C LEU A 229 3.03 -0.18 -19.86
N ASN A 230 3.92 -0.96 -20.48
CA ASN A 230 4.18 -0.88 -21.91
C ASN A 230 2.92 -1.22 -22.73
N LYS A 231 2.19 -2.28 -22.36
CA LYS A 231 0.92 -2.62 -23.01
C LYS A 231 -0.09 -1.47 -22.94
N LEU A 232 -0.16 -0.75 -21.81
CA LEU A 232 -1.04 0.41 -21.67
C LEU A 232 -0.56 1.60 -22.52
N ILE A 233 0.74 1.83 -22.64
CA ILE A 233 1.28 2.91 -23.48
C ILE A 233 0.96 2.67 -24.97
N ASP A 234 1.11 1.43 -25.41
CA ASP A 234 0.95 1.01 -26.80
C ASP A 234 -0.51 0.66 -27.17
N TYR A 235 -1.42 0.66 -26.20
CA TYR A 235 -2.83 0.35 -26.43
C TYR A 235 -3.51 1.44 -27.27
N GLU A 236 -4.03 1.05 -28.43
CA GLU A 236 -4.90 1.88 -29.27
C GLU A 236 -6.35 1.70 -28.84
N ASN A 237 -7.04 2.83 -28.61
CA ASN A 237 -8.42 2.87 -28.11
C ASN A 237 -9.44 2.42 -29.18
#